data_AF-A0A9W8MVX4-F1
#
_entry.id   AF-A0A9W8MVX4-F1
#
_cell.length_a   1.000
_cell.length_b   1.000
_cell.length_c   1.000
_cell.angle_alpha   90.00
_cell.angle_beta   90.00
_cell.angle_gamma   90.00
#
_symmetry.space_group_name_H-M   'P 1'
#
loop_
_entity.id
_entity.type
_entity.pdbx_description
1 polymer ?
#
loop_
_entity_poly.entity_id
_entity_poly.type
_entity_poly.pdbx_seq_one_letter_code
_entity_poly.pdbx_strand_id
1 'polypeptide(L)'
;MALNQAKSKLRQPYTVHVPPPTCPRYVLAMNLSLYSVQAFVVLDAEGNRVLAKYYRPKAHPQGESKELLSLKEQKAFEKGLWQKTKKAGGDIILYDHHLVVYKHSLDLILYFIAGSMENEIMLYSALTSLTDALTMLLRNSLEKRGVLENLDLVLLCLDETIDDGIIVDTDAAAIASRVSRPRPDTTEIVINEQTIMNAYQTVKEKMQQRIGQL
;
A
#
# COMPACT_ATOMS: atom_id res chain seq x y z
N MET A 1 4.29 -31.67 -52.63
CA MET A 1 5.62 -31.70 -51.97
C MET A 1 5.86 -30.54 -50.97
N ALA A 2 5.08 -29.46 -50.95
CA ALA A 2 5.32 -28.33 -50.03
C ALA A 2 4.73 -28.48 -48.60
N LEU A 3 3.81 -29.42 -48.35
CA LEU A 3 3.11 -29.54 -47.06
C LEU A 3 3.88 -30.33 -45.99
N ASN A 4 4.85 -31.17 -46.40
CA ASN A 4 5.60 -32.03 -45.47
C ASN A 4 6.85 -31.37 -44.86
N GLN A 5 7.28 -30.21 -45.37
CA GLN A 5 8.40 -29.46 -44.79
C GLN A 5 7.98 -28.51 -43.65
N ALA A 6 6.69 -28.16 -43.54
CA ALA A 6 6.21 -27.28 -42.48
C ALA A 6 6.01 -27.99 -41.13
N LYS A 7 5.79 -29.31 -41.13
CA LYS A 7 5.55 -30.09 -39.90
C LYS A 7 6.82 -30.50 -39.14
N SER A 8 7.99 -30.47 -39.76
CA SER A 8 9.26 -30.83 -39.08
C SER A 8 9.88 -29.70 -38.26
N LYS A 9 9.42 -28.45 -38.43
CA LYS A 9 9.90 -27.29 -37.64
C LYS A 9 9.13 -27.04 -36.34
N LEU A 10 8.00 -27.73 -36.11
CA LEU A 10 7.13 -27.50 -34.94
C LEU A 10 7.30 -28.54 -33.81
N ARG A 11 8.29 -29.43 -33.89
CA ARG A 11 8.63 -30.40 -32.83
C ARG A 11 10.11 -30.34 -32.50
N GLN A 12 10.57 -29.22 -31.97
CA GLN A 12 11.76 -29.25 -31.12
C GLN A 12 11.29 -29.05 -29.68
N PRO A 13 11.66 -29.95 -28.74
CA PRO A 13 11.39 -29.71 -27.34
C PRO A 13 12.07 -28.40 -26.94
N TYR A 14 11.36 -27.55 -26.17
CA TYR A 14 11.97 -26.41 -25.49
C TYR A 14 13.02 -26.95 -24.54
N THR A 15 14.25 -27.04 -25.04
CA THR A 15 15.40 -27.40 -24.21
C THR A 15 15.69 -26.14 -23.42
N VAL A 16 15.33 -26.13 -22.13
CA VAL A 16 15.70 -25.06 -21.21
C VAL A 16 17.23 -25.08 -21.16
N HIS A 17 17.85 -24.15 -21.87
CA HIS A 17 19.29 -24.01 -21.87
C HIS A 17 19.68 -23.44 -20.50
N VAL A 18 19.94 -24.32 -19.53
CA VAL A 18 20.47 -23.90 -18.24
C VAL A 18 21.93 -23.48 -18.46
N PRO A 19 22.29 -22.20 -18.28
CA PRO A 19 23.65 -21.75 -18.52
C PRO A 19 24.59 -22.26 -17.40
N PRO A 20 25.89 -22.49 -17.71
CA PRO A 20 26.85 -23.04 -16.76
C PRO A 20 27.11 -22.10 -15.56
N PRO A 21 27.46 -22.65 -14.38
CA PRO A 21 27.51 -21.93 -13.10
C PRO A 21 28.68 -20.94 -12.94
N THR A 22 29.38 -20.59 -14.02
CA THR A 22 30.63 -19.80 -13.97
C THR A 22 30.47 -18.37 -14.50
N CYS A 23 29.24 -17.91 -14.77
CA CYS A 23 28.98 -16.54 -15.19
C CYS A 23 28.74 -15.64 -13.95
N PRO A 24 29.63 -14.70 -13.59
CA PRO A 24 29.38 -13.71 -12.53
C PRO A 24 28.29 -12.68 -12.90
N ARG A 25 27.62 -12.86 -14.04
CA ARG A 25 26.67 -11.89 -14.65
C ARG A 25 25.20 -12.26 -14.45
N TYR A 26 24.91 -13.34 -13.72
CA TYR A 26 23.54 -13.77 -13.38
C TYR A 26 23.33 -13.88 -11.87
N VAL A 27 23.95 -12.99 -11.10
CA VAL A 27 23.30 -12.58 -9.85
C VAL A 27 22.25 -11.58 -10.30
N LEU A 28 21.06 -12.08 -10.67
CA LEU A 28 19.84 -11.27 -10.55
C LEU A 28 19.92 -10.76 -9.12
N ALA A 29 20.31 -9.50 -8.96
CA ALA A 29 20.41 -8.88 -7.66
C ALA A 29 19.01 -8.98 -7.06
N MET A 30 18.80 -9.98 -6.21
CA MET A 30 17.57 -10.08 -5.46
C MET A 30 17.59 -8.86 -4.57
N ASN A 31 16.82 -7.85 -4.95
CA ASN A 31 16.54 -6.73 -4.07
C ASN A 31 15.71 -7.32 -2.93
N LEU A 32 16.41 -7.70 -1.86
CA LEU A 32 15.84 -8.26 -0.63
C LEU A 32 15.40 -7.13 0.33
N SER A 33 15.45 -5.88 -0.12
CA SER A 33 14.95 -4.74 0.63
C SER A 33 13.43 -4.79 0.67
N LEU A 34 12.86 -4.56 1.85
CA LEU A 34 11.41 -4.37 2.02
C LEU A 34 10.97 -2.93 1.71
N TYR A 35 11.93 -2.03 1.56
CA TYR A 35 11.68 -0.62 1.27
C TYR A 35 11.35 -0.42 -0.20
N SER A 36 10.06 -0.48 -0.52
CA SER A 36 9.56 -0.40 -1.88
C SER A 36 8.98 0.98 -2.23
N VAL A 37 8.47 1.72 -1.24
CA VAL A 37 7.84 3.03 -1.48
C VAL A 37 8.77 4.16 -1.04
N GLN A 38 9.07 5.08 -1.95
CA GLN A 38 9.88 6.26 -1.67
C GLN A 38 9.01 7.46 -1.31
N ALA A 39 7.82 7.60 -1.92
CA ALA A 39 6.90 8.67 -1.56
C ALA A 39 5.44 8.32 -1.86
N PHE A 40 4.56 8.92 -1.07
CA PHE A 40 3.13 9.02 -1.32
C PHE A 40 2.77 10.48 -1.57
N VAL A 41 2.07 10.76 -2.66
CA VAL A 41 1.67 12.11 -3.04
C VAL A 41 0.21 12.11 -3.46
N VAL A 42 -0.53 13.11 -3.05
CA VAL A 42 -1.90 13.39 -3.51
C VAL A 42 -1.90 14.76 -4.15
N LEU A 43 -2.25 14.80 -5.43
CA LEU A 43 -2.39 16.04 -6.20
C LEU A 43 -3.86 16.26 -6.55
N ASP A 44 -4.25 17.52 -6.61
CA ASP A 44 -5.54 17.96 -7.14
C ASP A 44 -5.56 17.85 -8.68
N ALA A 45 -6.75 17.96 -9.28
CA ALA A 45 -6.96 18.01 -10.73
C ALA A 45 -6.14 19.13 -11.41
N GLU A 46 -5.83 20.20 -10.68
CA GLU A 46 -5.02 21.34 -11.15
C GLU A 46 -3.50 21.14 -10.98
N GLY A 47 -3.07 20.04 -10.37
CA GLY A 47 -1.65 19.76 -10.08
C GLY A 47 -1.13 20.43 -8.80
N ASN A 48 -2.03 20.94 -7.97
CA ASN A 48 -1.70 21.47 -6.66
C ASN A 48 -1.52 20.32 -5.66
N ARG A 49 -0.47 20.39 -4.83
CA ARG A 49 -0.20 19.41 -3.77
C ARG A 49 -1.24 19.52 -2.66
N VAL A 50 -1.94 18.41 -2.37
CA VAL A 50 -2.85 18.27 -1.23
C VAL A 50 -2.12 17.62 -0.06
N LEU A 51 -1.43 16.51 -0.33
CA LEU A 51 -0.65 15.77 0.66
C LEU A 51 0.63 15.24 -0.02
N ALA A 52 1.76 15.27 0.68
CA ALA A 52 2.97 14.59 0.22
C ALA A 52 3.78 14.10 1.42
N LYS A 53 4.10 12.80 1.42
CA LYS A 53 4.94 12.13 2.40
C LYS A 53 6.08 11.46 1.65
N TYR A 54 7.30 11.92 1.88
CA TYR A 54 8.52 11.35 1.29
C TYR A 54 9.22 10.53 2.37
N TYR A 55 9.35 9.23 2.15
CA TYR A 55 9.94 8.27 3.08
C TYR A 55 11.47 8.29 2.95
N ARG A 56 12.15 8.36 4.11
CA ARG A 56 13.61 8.31 4.20
C ARG A 56 14.05 7.40 5.34
N PRO A 57 13.91 6.08 5.18
CA PRO A 57 14.28 5.15 6.22
C PRO A 57 15.79 5.17 6.44
N LYS A 58 16.22 5.52 7.65
CA LYS A 58 17.65 5.53 8.04
C LYS A 58 18.28 4.14 7.98
N ALA A 59 17.46 3.10 8.13
CA ALA A 59 17.87 1.71 8.08
C ALA A 59 17.86 1.12 6.66
N HIS A 60 17.67 1.93 5.62
CA HIS A 60 17.72 1.48 4.24
C HIS A 60 19.09 0.84 3.93
N PRO A 61 19.15 -0.39 3.38
CA PRO A 61 20.41 -1.10 3.15
C PRO A 61 21.35 -0.41 2.14
N GLN A 62 20.83 0.49 1.31
CA GLN A 62 21.62 1.29 0.36
C GLN A 62 21.93 2.72 0.87
N GLY A 63 21.59 3.03 2.13
CA GLY A 63 21.74 4.37 2.73
C GLY A 63 20.58 5.33 2.38
N GLU A 64 20.64 6.54 2.95
CA GLU A 64 19.64 7.59 2.66
C GLU A 64 19.74 8.05 1.21
N SER A 65 18.67 7.82 0.43
CA SER A 65 18.52 8.36 -0.92
C SER A 65 18.52 9.89 -0.87
N LYS A 66 19.50 10.53 -1.54
CA LYS A 66 19.62 11.99 -1.66
C LYS A 66 18.72 12.59 -2.74
N GLU A 67 17.89 11.79 -3.36
CA GLU A 67 16.97 12.22 -4.41
C GLU A 67 15.76 12.93 -3.77
N LEU A 68 15.28 14.00 -4.41
CA LEU A 68 14.11 14.78 -3.98
C LEU A 68 14.24 15.37 -2.55
N LEU A 69 15.43 15.82 -2.16
CA LEU A 69 15.68 16.45 -0.85
C LEU A 69 15.07 17.85 -0.76
N SER A 70 15.20 18.65 -1.82
CA SER A 70 14.72 20.02 -1.82
C SER A 70 13.22 20.10 -2.14
N LEU A 71 12.51 20.96 -1.41
CA LEU A 71 11.11 21.30 -1.73
C LEU A 71 10.96 21.81 -3.17
N LYS A 72 11.99 22.46 -3.71
CA LYS A 72 12.00 22.94 -5.10
C LYS A 72 12.01 21.78 -6.10
N GLU A 73 12.81 20.76 -5.83
CA GLU A 73 12.93 19.56 -6.67
C GLU A 73 11.64 18.73 -6.61
N GLN A 74 11.10 18.53 -5.41
CA GLN A 74 9.82 17.83 -5.23
C GLN A 74 8.69 18.49 -6.02
N LYS A 75 8.54 19.82 -5.92
CA LYS A 75 7.51 20.55 -6.66
C LYS A 75 7.72 20.49 -8.17
N ALA A 76 8.97 20.52 -8.64
CA ALA A 76 9.28 20.38 -10.06
C ALA A 76 8.92 18.97 -10.57
N PHE A 77 9.27 17.93 -9.80
CA PHE A 77 8.93 16.54 -10.08
C PHE A 77 7.40 16.32 -10.12
N GLU A 78 6.68 16.77 -9.08
CA GLU A 78 5.21 16.64 -8.99
C GLU A 78 4.49 17.34 -10.15
N LYS A 79 4.95 18.54 -10.53
CA LYS A 79 4.40 19.27 -11.66
C LYS A 79 4.63 18.51 -12.99
N GLY A 80 5.81 17.94 -13.17
CA GLY A 80 6.13 17.14 -14.35
C GLY A 80 5.33 15.84 -14.40
N LEU A 81 5.16 15.18 -13.26
CA LEU A 81 4.36 13.97 -13.11
C LEU A 81 2.89 14.23 -13.46
N TRP A 82 2.28 15.25 -12.85
CA TRP A 82 0.89 15.63 -13.14
C TRP A 82 0.65 15.94 -14.62
N GLN A 83 1.60 16.59 -15.31
CA GLN A 83 1.47 16.86 -16.75
C GLN A 83 1.36 15.58 -17.58
N LYS A 84 2.00 14.49 -17.14
CA LYS A 84 1.96 13.18 -17.80
C LYS A 84 0.71 12.38 -17.44
N THR A 85 0.20 12.54 -16.22
CA THR A 85 -0.93 11.77 -15.68
C THR A 85 -2.26 12.52 -15.67
N LYS A 86 -2.33 13.77 -16.17
CA LYS A 86 -3.57 14.57 -16.21
C LYS A 86 -4.73 13.91 -16.97
N LYS A 87 -4.44 13.01 -17.92
CA LYS A 87 -5.47 12.28 -18.66
C LYS A 87 -5.62 10.90 -18.04
N ALA A 88 -6.82 10.59 -17.56
CA ALA A 88 -7.16 9.24 -17.14
C ALA A 88 -7.03 8.29 -18.34
N GLY A 89 -6.10 7.34 -18.25
CA GLY A 89 -5.79 6.41 -19.35
C GLY A 89 -4.71 5.39 -19.03
N GLY A 90 -4.28 5.32 -17.78
CA GLY A 90 -3.28 4.39 -17.27
C GLY A 90 -3.27 4.45 -15.75
N ASP A 91 -2.62 3.45 -15.15
CA ASP A 91 -2.48 3.31 -13.70
C ASP A 91 -1.00 3.32 -13.26
N ILE A 92 -0.08 3.12 -14.21
CA ILE A 92 1.35 2.98 -13.95
C ILE A 92 2.12 3.73 -15.03
N ILE A 93 3.17 4.46 -14.63
CA ILE A 93 4.07 5.18 -15.52
C ILE A 93 5.50 5.19 -14.95
N LEU A 94 6.48 5.12 -15.84
CA LEU A 94 7.88 5.38 -15.50
C LEU A 94 8.19 6.87 -15.76
N TYR A 95 8.57 7.62 -14.73
CA TYR A 95 8.89 9.03 -14.83
C TYR A 95 10.19 9.35 -14.08
N ASP A 96 11.16 9.95 -14.77
CA ASP A 96 12.46 10.34 -14.21
C ASP A 96 13.16 9.22 -13.41
N HIS A 97 13.22 8.01 -13.99
CA HIS A 97 13.77 6.80 -13.35
C HIS A 97 13.03 6.30 -12.10
N HIS A 98 11.85 6.85 -11.82
CA HIS A 98 10.95 6.38 -10.77
C HIS A 98 9.76 5.64 -11.37
N LEU A 99 9.45 4.49 -10.77
CA LEU A 99 8.21 3.79 -11.03
C LEU A 99 7.11 4.50 -10.26
N VAL A 100 6.09 4.98 -10.98
CA VAL A 100 4.97 5.69 -10.38
C VAL A 100 3.68 4.96 -10.68
N VAL A 101 2.98 4.58 -9.62
CA VAL A 101 1.65 4.02 -9.67
C VAL A 101 0.68 5.10 -9.23
N TYR A 102 -0.44 5.27 -9.94
CA TYR A 102 -1.41 6.30 -9.64
C TYR A 102 -2.85 5.83 -9.82
N LYS A 103 -3.76 6.46 -9.08
CA LYS A 103 -5.20 6.21 -9.15
C LYS A 103 -5.94 7.54 -9.14
N HIS A 104 -6.82 7.72 -10.12
CA HIS A 104 -7.71 8.88 -10.20
C HIS A 104 -8.92 8.68 -9.31
N SER A 105 -9.31 9.71 -8.56
CA SER A 105 -10.53 9.76 -7.77
C SER A 105 -11.16 11.14 -7.89
N LEU A 106 -12.32 11.26 -8.53
CA LEU A 106 -13.06 12.54 -8.71
C LEU A 106 -12.17 13.74 -9.08
N ASP A 107 -11.75 14.54 -8.11
CA ASP A 107 -10.90 15.75 -8.23
C ASP A 107 -9.46 15.55 -7.70
N LEU A 108 -9.09 14.35 -7.30
CA LEU A 108 -7.78 13.97 -6.78
C LEU A 108 -7.09 12.90 -7.64
N ILE A 109 -5.77 12.89 -7.57
CA ILE A 109 -4.93 11.82 -8.09
C ILE A 109 -3.95 11.41 -6.99
N LEU A 110 -4.03 10.14 -6.60
CA LEU A 110 -3.16 9.54 -5.59
C LEU A 110 -1.98 8.86 -6.30
N TYR A 111 -0.77 9.01 -5.77
CA TYR A 111 0.46 8.49 -6.35
C TYR A 111 1.29 7.75 -5.31
N PHE A 112 1.78 6.57 -5.67
CA PHE A 112 2.96 5.97 -5.06
C PHE A 112 4.14 6.07 -6.00
N ILE A 113 5.25 6.53 -5.45
CA ILE A 113 6.53 6.68 -6.14
C ILE A 113 7.50 5.67 -5.53
N ALA A 114 8.15 4.91 -6.38
CA ALA A 114 9.07 3.84 -6.04
C ALA A 114 10.29 3.85 -6.96
N GLY A 115 11.29 3.04 -6.61
CA GLY A 115 12.44 2.81 -7.48
C GLY A 115 12.02 2.12 -8.78
N SER A 116 12.72 2.38 -9.88
CA SER A 116 12.40 1.79 -11.20
C SER A 116 12.41 0.26 -11.26
N MET A 117 13.05 -0.42 -10.30
CA MET A 117 13.18 -1.88 -10.24
C MET A 117 12.22 -2.55 -9.23
N GLU A 118 11.34 -1.77 -8.59
CA GLU A 118 10.38 -2.28 -7.61
C GLU A 118 9.21 -3.02 -8.27
N ASN A 119 8.51 -3.85 -7.49
CA ASN A 119 7.38 -4.61 -7.99
C ASN A 119 6.13 -3.72 -8.17
N GLU A 120 5.80 -3.40 -9.42
CA GLU A 120 4.67 -2.55 -9.79
C GLU A 120 3.31 -3.10 -9.33
N ILE A 121 3.14 -4.43 -9.33
CA ILE A 121 1.89 -5.10 -8.94
C ILE A 121 1.66 -4.93 -7.43
N MET A 122 2.70 -5.06 -6.63
CA MET A 122 2.61 -4.89 -5.18
C MET A 122 2.26 -3.44 -4.82
N LEU A 123 2.90 -2.47 -5.48
CA LEU A 123 2.62 -1.05 -5.31
C LEU A 123 1.18 -0.69 -5.74
N TYR A 124 0.72 -1.23 -6.86
CA TYR A 124 -0.67 -1.05 -7.32
C TYR A 124 -1.68 -1.64 -6.37
N SER A 125 -1.41 -2.83 -5.84
CA SER A 125 -2.26 -3.46 -4.83
C SER A 125 -2.34 -2.60 -3.57
N ALA A 126 -1.21 -2.11 -3.05
CA ALA A 126 -1.19 -1.24 -1.88
C ALA A 126 -1.95 0.07 -2.12
N LEU A 127 -1.78 0.71 -3.29
CA LEU A 127 -2.45 1.96 -3.62
C LEU A 127 -3.97 1.77 -3.74
N THR A 128 -4.36 0.66 -4.35
CA THR A 128 -5.77 0.27 -4.48
C THR A 128 -6.38 0.05 -3.10
N SER A 129 -5.72 -0.72 -2.24
CA SER A 129 -6.23 -1.00 -0.88
C SER A 129 -6.32 0.24 -0.01
N LEU A 130 -5.34 1.16 -0.11
CA LEU A 130 -5.43 2.47 0.54
C LEU A 130 -6.62 3.28 0.03
N THR A 131 -6.80 3.35 -1.29
CA THR A 131 -7.89 4.11 -1.91
C THR A 131 -9.25 3.54 -1.50
N ASP A 132 -9.38 2.23 -1.47
CA ASP A 132 -10.61 1.54 -1.12
C ASP A 132 -10.90 1.68 0.39
N ALA A 133 -9.88 1.59 1.25
CA ALA A 133 -10.01 1.85 2.69
C ALA A 133 -10.43 3.31 2.97
N LEU A 134 -9.82 4.29 2.30
CA LEU A 134 -10.20 5.69 2.40
C LEU A 134 -11.64 5.92 1.91
N THR A 135 -12.04 5.25 0.83
CA THR A 135 -13.41 5.30 0.32
C THR A 135 -14.40 4.78 1.36
N MET A 136 -14.10 3.66 2.02
CA MET A 136 -14.94 3.11 3.10
C MET A 136 -15.04 4.05 4.30
N LEU A 137 -13.91 4.61 4.74
CA LEU A 137 -13.82 5.47 5.91
C LEU A 137 -14.49 6.85 5.68
N LEU A 138 -14.37 7.39 4.46
CA LEU A 138 -14.95 8.68 4.05
C LEU A 138 -16.38 8.54 3.48
N ARG A 139 -17.05 7.40 3.71
CA ARG A 139 -18.44 7.15 3.29
C ARG A 139 -18.66 7.36 1.79
N ASN A 140 -17.75 6.84 0.97
CA ASN A 140 -17.71 6.93 -0.49
C ASN A 140 -17.52 8.33 -1.08
N SER A 141 -17.01 9.29 -0.30
CA SER A 141 -16.64 10.63 -0.80
C SER A 141 -15.13 10.84 -0.78
N LEU A 142 -14.42 10.18 -1.69
CA LEU A 142 -12.98 10.41 -1.88
C LEU A 142 -12.74 11.60 -2.83
N GLU A 143 -13.07 12.78 -2.33
CA GLU A 143 -12.87 14.08 -3.00
C GLU A 143 -11.95 14.98 -2.16
N LYS A 144 -11.41 16.03 -2.76
CA LYS A 144 -10.48 16.98 -2.10
C LYS A 144 -11.02 17.50 -0.78
N ARG A 145 -12.31 17.87 -0.73
CA ARG A 145 -12.94 18.37 0.48
C ARG A 145 -12.99 17.31 1.58
N GLY A 146 -13.41 16.09 1.25
CA GLY A 146 -13.50 14.98 2.21
C GLY A 146 -12.13 14.60 2.80
N VAL A 147 -11.08 14.62 1.98
CA VAL A 147 -9.69 14.37 2.41
C VAL A 147 -9.17 15.48 3.33
N LEU A 148 -9.46 16.75 3.02
CA LEU A 148 -9.02 17.89 3.84
C LEU A 148 -9.77 17.99 5.17
N GLU A 149 -11.06 17.67 5.20
CA GLU A 149 -11.88 17.66 6.42
C GLU A 149 -11.47 16.53 7.38
N ASN A 150 -10.95 15.42 6.84
CA ASN A 150 -10.59 14.22 7.61
C ASN A 150 -9.11 13.83 7.43
N LEU A 151 -8.21 14.81 7.43
CA LEU A 151 -6.79 14.57 7.14
C LEU A 151 -6.15 13.61 8.15
N ASP A 152 -6.52 13.70 9.43
CA ASP A 152 -5.99 12.82 10.48
C ASP A 152 -6.31 11.35 10.19
N LEU A 153 -7.53 11.08 9.73
CA LEU A 153 -7.97 9.73 9.35
C LEU A 153 -7.21 9.21 8.13
N VAL A 154 -6.93 10.08 7.17
CA VAL A 154 -6.15 9.74 5.97
C VAL A 154 -4.71 9.40 6.34
N LEU A 155 -4.10 10.15 7.25
CA LEU A 155 -2.74 9.89 7.74
C LEU A 155 -2.66 8.57 8.53
N LEU A 156 -3.63 8.30 9.40
CA LEU A 156 -3.71 7.01 10.11
C LEU A 156 -3.87 5.83 9.14
N CYS A 157 -4.72 5.98 8.14
CA CYS A 157 -4.90 4.97 7.09
C CYS A 157 -3.62 4.74 6.28
N LEU A 158 -2.87 5.82 5.99
CA LEU A 158 -1.58 5.74 5.34
C LEU A 158 -0.55 5.00 6.20
N ASP A 159 -0.49 5.26 7.50
CA ASP A 159 0.46 4.62 8.43
C ASP A 159 0.17 3.12 8.62
N GLU A 160 -1.09 2.69 8.58
CA GLU A 160 -1.45 1.26 8.59
C GLU A 160 -1.15 0.56 7.24
N THR A 161 -1.05 1.32 6.14
CA THR A 161 -0.72 0.77 4.82
C THR A 161 0.79 0.72 4.58
N ILE A 162 1.49 1.81 4.90
CA ILE A 162 2.93 1.98 4.66
C ILE A 162 3.61 2.53 5.91
N ASP A 163 4.62 1.79 6.37
CA ASP A 163 5.50 2.21 7.47
C ASP A 163 6.91 2.49 6.93
N ASP A 164 7.30 3.76 6.95
CA ASP A 164 8.62 4.24 6.49
C ASP A 164 9.11 3.68 5.13
N GLY A 165 8.18 3.48 4.20
CA GLY A 165 8.45 2.98 2.84
C GLY A 165 8.31 1.46 2.69
N ILE A 166 7.96 0.75 3.76
CA ILE A 166 7.62 -0.67 3.74
C ILE A 166 6.10 -0.80 3.64
N ILE A 167 5.62 -1.60 2.71
CA ILE A 167 4.18 -1.92 2.61
C ILE A 167 3.85 -2.95 3.71
N VAL A 168 2.96 -2.57 4.62
CA VAL A 168 2.59 -3.37 5.81
C VAL A 168 1.35 -4.20 5.56
N ASP A 169 0.32 -3.60 4.96
CA ASP A 169 -0.96 -4.24 4.71
C ASP A 169 -1.47 -3.88 3.31
N THR A 170 -2.16 -4.82 2.68
CA THR A 170 -2.78 -4.67 1.36
C THR A 170 -4.25 -5.10 1.38
N ASP A 171 -4.87 -5.27 2.55
CA ASP A 171 -6.31 -5.49 2.68
C ASP A 171 -7.03 -4.23 3.17
N ALA A 172 -7.91 -3.67 2.33
CA ALA A 172 -8.64 -2.44 2.63
C ALA A 172 -9.55 -2.58 3.87
N ALA A 173 -10.18 -3.75 4.06
CA ALA A 173 -11.09 -3.98 5.17
C ALA A 173 -10.33 -4.09 6.50
N ALA A 174 -9.18 -4.79 6.53
CA ALA A 174 -8.30 -4.84 7.67
C ALA A 174 -7.78 -3.45 8.06
N ILE A 175 -7.27 -2.68 7.08
CA ILE A 175 -6.78 -1.31 7.30
C ILE A 175 -7.88 -0.44 7.91
N ALA A 176 -9.07 -0.39 7.28
CA ALA A 176 -10.18 0.40 7.78
C ALA A 176 -10.63 -0.02 9.19
N SER A 177 -10.59 -1.32 9.50
CA SER A 177 -10.94 -1.83 10.83
C SER A 177 -9.93 -1.43 11.90
N ARG A 178 -8.62 -1.39 11.58
CA ARG A 178 -7.57 -0.97 12.51
C ARG A 178 -7.66 0.53 12.78
N VAL A 179 -7.85 1.34 11.74
CA VAL A 179 -7.98 2.80 11.85
C VAL A 179 -9.24 3.21 12.62
N SER A 180 -10.35 2.50 12.44
CA SER A 180 -11.63 2.83 13.10
C SER A 180 -11.69 2.41 14.56
N ARG A 181 -10.83 1.48 15.00
CA ARG A 181 -10.79 1.07 16.40
C ARG A 181 -9.94 2.09 17.15
N PRO A 182 -10.50 2.80 18.15
CA PRO A 182 -9.65 3.46 19.13
C PRO A 182 -8.68 2.40 19.65
N ARG A 183 -7.38 2.71 19.74
CA ARG A 183 -6.48 1.86 20.55
C ARG A 183 -7.22 1.63 21.87
N PRO A 184 -7.42 0.38 22.31
CA PRO A 184 -8.01 0.16 23.62
C PRO A 184 -7.02 0.78 24.60
N ASP A 185 -7.32 2.00 25.02
CA ASP A 185 -6.73 2.56 26.21
C ASP A 185 -6.99 1.51 27.28
N THR A 186 -5.91 0.89 27.76
CA THR A 186 -5.95 -0.12 28.82
C THR A 186 -6.57 0.41 30.11
N THR A 187 -6.98 1.68 30.15
CA THR A 187 -7.61 2.38 31.25
C THR A 187 -9.12 2.46 31.20
N GLU A 188 -9.79 2.15 30.08
CA GLU A 188 -11.25 2.20 30.01
C GLU A 188 -11.84 0.96 29.33
N ILE A 189 -11.70 -0.18 30.00
CA ILE A 189 -12.77 -1.19 29.89
C ILE A 189 -13.99 -0.51 30.52
N VAL A 190 -14.90 -0.01 29.68
CA VAL A 190 -16.26 0.35 30.11
C VAL A 190 -16.93 -0.97 30.51
N ILE A 191 -16.69 -1.38 31.75
CA ILE A 191 -17.37 -2.52 32.36
C ILE A 191 -18.80 -2.07 32.58
N ASN A 192 -19.66 -2.32 31.59
CA ASN A 192 -21.09 -2.11 31.71
C ASN A 192 -21.60 -2.98 32.88
N GLU A 193 -22.40 -2.41 33.79
CA GLU A 193 -22.95 -3.10 34.96
C GLU A 193 -23.73 -4.36 34.56
N GLN A 194 -24.33 -4.37 33.37
CA GLN A 194 -24.99 -5.54 32.79
C GLN A 194 -24.01 -6.70 32.52
N THR A 195 -22.76 -6.42 32.13
CA THR A 195 -21.74 -7.45 31.90
C THR A 195 -21.29 -8.08 33.22
N ILE A 196 -21.18 -7.28 34.29
CA ILE A 196 -20.90 -7.81 35.64
C ILE A 196 -22.07 -8.66 36.13
N MET A 197 -23.31 -8.22 35.91
CA MET A 197 -24.50 -8.94 36.36
C MET A 197 -24.62 -10.30 35.67
N ASN A 198 -24.38 -10.35 34.36
CA ASN A 198 -24.37 -11.60 33.58
C ASN A 198 -23.22 -12.53 34.00
N ALA A 199 -22.03 -11.97 34.27
CA ALA A 199 -20.88 -12.74 34.76
C ALA A 199 -21.18 -13.32 36.16
N TYR A 200 -21.78 -12.54 37.05
CA TYR A 200 -22.17 -12.98 38.39
C TYR A 200 -23.24 -14.06 38.34
N GLN A 201 -24.24 -13.96 37.46
CA GLN A 201 -25.23 -15.02 37.23
C GLN A 201 -24.59 -16.30 36.71
N THR A 202 -23.65 -16.18 35.76
CA THR A 202 -22.93 -17.35 35.22
C THR A 202 -22.07 -18.04 36.29
N VAL A 203 -21.40 -17.26 37.15
CA VAL A 203 -20.61 -17.79 38.27
C VAL A 203 -21.52 -18.43 39.32
N LYS A 204 -22.63 -17.78 39.67
CA LYS A 204 -23.63 -18.32 40.60
C LYS A 204 -24.21 -19.64 40.10
N GLU A 205 -24.63 -19.72 38.83
CA GLU A 205 -25.13 -20.96 38.22
C GLU A 205 -24.08 -22.08 38.27
N LYS A 206 -22.82 -21.77 37.94
CA LYS A 206 -21.73 -22.78 38.00
C LYS A 206 -21.44 -23.23 39.43
N MET A 207 -21.51 -22.35 40.43
CA MET A 207 -21.38 -22.74 41.84
C MET A 207 -22.54 -23.61 42.29
N GLN A 208 -23.77 -23.25 41.92
CA GLN A 208 -24.98 -23.98 42.30
C GLN A 208 -25.01 -25.38 41.66
N GLN A 209 -24.58 -25.51 40.41
CA GLN A 209 -24.42 -26.81 39.73
C GLN A 209 -23.35 -27.70 40.38
N ARG A 210 -22.24 -27.12 40.88
CA ARG A 210 -21.21 -27.90 41.59
C ARG A 210 -21.63 -28.35 42.99
N ILE A 211 -22.43 -27.56 43.69
CA ILE A 211 -22.93 -27.90 45.03
C ILE A 211 -24.06 -28.94 44.95
N GLY A 212 -24.85 -28.98 43.88
CA GLY A 212 -25.90 -29.99 43.68
C GLY A 212 -25.41 -31.35 43.15
N GLN A 213 -24.11 -31.50 42.87
CA GLN A 213 -23.49 -32.76 42.42
C GLN A 213 -22.68 -33.47 43.52
N LEU A 214 -22.72 -32.96 44.76
CA LEU A 214 -22.24 -33.61 45.98
C LEU A 214 -23.43 -34.13 46.78
#